data_AF-A0A661B1C7-F1
#
_entry.id   AF-A0A661B1C7-F1
#
_cell.length_a   1.000
_cell.length_b   1.000
_cell.length_c   1.000
_cell.angle_alpha   90.00
_cell.angle_beta   90.00
_cell.angle_gamma   90.00
#
_symmetry.space_group_name_H-M   'P 1'
#
loop_
_entity.id
_entity.type
_entity.pdbx_description
1 polymer ?
#
loop_
_entity_poly.entity_id
_entity_poly.type
_entity_poly.pdbx_seq_one_letter_code
_entity_poly.pdbx_strand_id
1 'polypeptide(L)'
;MSMNFDKPDSPFTPGRPVPVDFFVGRKKQVEEINNYIGLSFRKQQMESILIYGDRGIGKSSLAGYVSAIAERKYDIVPVHISLSENGNLDGLIQNILIRIFEEIGRSNWFDKVKKVLGKYVKRVGLFGVQVDLNLSDD
;
A
#
# COMPACT_ATOMS: atom_id res chain seq x y z
N MET A 1 -13.32 -34.51 -21.77
CA MET A 1 -11.99 -34.16 -21.25
C MET A 1 -11.73 -32.71 -21.64
N SER A 2 -12.08 -31.75 -20.78
CA SER A 2 -11.87 -30.33 -21.08
C SER A 2 -10.42 -29.97 -20.83
N MET A 3 -9.71 -29.54 -21.86
CA MET A 3 -8.38 -28.95 -21.72
C MET A 3 -8.55 -27.58 -21.06
N ASN A 4 -8.12 -27.47 -19.80
CA ASN A 4 -7.91 -26.19 -19.16
C ASN A 4 -6.76 -25.49 -19.88
N PHE A 5 -7.05 -24.38 -20.55
CA PHE A 5 -6.03 -23.45 -21.03
C PHE A 5 -5.52 -22.65 -19.84
N ASP A 6 -4.68 -23.26 -19.01
CA ASP A 6 -3.85 -22.50 -18.07
C ASP A 6 -2.90 -21.65 -18.92
N LYS A 7 -3.15 -20.34 -18.98
CA LYS A 7 -2.28 -19.36 -19.66
C LYS A 7 -0.96 -19.28 -18.88
N PRO A 8 0.15 -19.86 -19.35
CA PRO A 8 1.36 -19.98 -18.56
C PRO A 8 2.06 -18.63 -18.31
N ASP A 9 1.69 -17.59 -19.05
CA ASP A 9 2.38 -16.30 -19.09
C ASP A 9 1.42 -15.10 -18.97
N SER A 10 0.46 -15.15 -18.04
CA SER A 10 -0.30 -13.94 -17.73
C SER A 10 0.60 -12.96 -16.95
N PRO A 11 0.88 -11.76 -17.47
CA PRO A 11 1.57 -10.74 -16.67
C PRO A 11 0.73 -10.30 -15.47
N PHE A 12 -0.53 -10.72 -15.35
CA PHE A 12 -1.42 -10.43 -14.22
C PHE A 12 -1.54 -11.60 -13.25
N THR A 13 -0.53 -12.46 -13.16
CA THR A 13 -0.50 -13.57 -12.20
C THR A 13 -0.42 -13.03 -10.77
N PRO A 14 -1.37 -13.36 -9.87
CA PRO A 14 -1.33 -12.94 -8.47
C PRO A 14 -0.03 -13.35 -7.79
N GLY A 15 0.53 -12.46 -6.97
CA GLY A 15 1.77 -12.72 -6.21
C GLY A 15 3.07 -12.53 -6.99
N ARG A 16 3.01 -12.19 -8.29
CA ARG A 16 4.20 -11.80 -9.08
C ARG A 16 4.07 -10.34 -9.51
N PRO A 17 5.00 -9.45 -9.12
CA PRO A 17 5.00 -8.09 -9.62
C PRO A 17 5.24 -8.11 -11.14
N VAL A 18 4.38 -7.40 -11.86
CA VAL A 18 4.39 -7.34 -13.32
C VAL A 18 5.65 -6.58 -13.76
N PRO A 19 6.52 -7.16 -14.60
CA PRO A 19 7.67 -6.42 -15.12
C PRO A 19 7.21 -5.15 -15.84
N VAL A 20 7.99 -4.08 -15.72
CA VAL A 20 7.65 -2.74 -16.25
C VAL A 20 7.31 -2.80 -17.74
N ASP A 21 7.99 -3.67 -18.47
CA ASP A 21 7.82 -3.91 -19.91
C ASP A 21 6.44 -4.49 -20.27
N PHE A 22 5.65 -4.98 -19.32
CA PHE A 22 4.28 -5.45 -19.54
C PHE A 22 3.21 -4.40 -19.21
N PHE A 23 3.59 -3.22 -18.71
CA PHE A 23 2.68 -2.06 -18.57
C PHE A 23 2.56 -1.23 -19.86
N VAL A 24 2.87 -1.82 -21.02
CA VAL A 24 2.65 -1.19 -22.34
C VAL A 24 1.17 -0.84 -22.46
N GLY A 25 0.86 0.46 -22.53
CA GLY A 25 -0.51 0.98 -22.56
C GLY A 25 -1.04 1.57 -21.24
N ARG A 26 -0.28 1.48 -20.13
CA ARG A 26 -0.61 2.15 -18.85
C ARG A 26 0.21 3.40 -18.55
N LYS A 27 1.07 3.79 -19.49
CA LYS A 27 1.99 4.94 -19.36
C LYS A 27 1.27 6.22 -18.92
N LYS A 28 0.13 6.53 -19.55
CA LYS A 28 -0.65 7.73 -19.20
C LYS A 28 -1.15 7.70 -17.76
N GLN A 29 -1.72 6.57 -17.30
CA GLN A 29 -2.22 6.43 -15.93
C GLN A 29 -1.07 6.47 -14.90
N VAL A 30 0.07 5.85 -15.22
CA VAL A 30 1.27 5.92 -14.37
C VAL A 30 1.77 7.36 -14.25
N GLU A 31 1.87 8.08 -15.36
CA GLU A 31 2.33 9.48 -15.38
C GLU A 31 1.37 10.38 -14.59
N GLU A 32 0.06 10.21 -14.77
CA GLU A 32 -0.98 10.94 -14.05
C GLU A 32 -0.88 10.70 -12.53
N ILE A 33 -0.86 9.43 -12.09
CA ILE A 33 -0.74 9.10 -10.67
C ILE A 33 0.59 9.63 -10.09
N ASN A 34 1.69 9.48 -10.81
CA ASN A 34 2.99 10.02 -10.37
C ASN A 34 2.97 11.55 -10.24
N ASN A 35 2.23 12.27 -11.09
CA ASN A 35 2.06 13.71 -10.95
C ASN A 35 1.30 14.08 -9.68
N TYR A 36 0.22 13.35 -9.36
CA TYR A 36 -0.52 13.54 -8.10
C TYR A 36 0.33 13.22 -6.87
N ILE A 37 1.10 12.11 -6.90
CA ILE A 37 2.06 11.78 -5.82
C ILE A 37 3.05 12.93 -5.63
N GLY A 38 3.64 13.44 -6.71
CA GLY A 38 4.58 14.55 -6.63
C GLY A 38 3.93 15.85 -6.14
N LEU A 39 2.68 16.12 -6.49
CA LEU A 39 1.92 17.27 -5.98
C LEU A 39 1.65 17.14 -4.48
N SER A 40 1.14 15.98 -4.04
CA SER A 40 0.90 15.67 -2.63
C SER A 40 2.18 15.85 -1.80
N PHE A 41 3.30 15.30 -2.28
CA PHE A 41 4.60 15.43 -1.63
C PHE A 41 5.06 16.89 -1.50
N ARG A 42 4.94 17.69 -2.56
CA ARG A 42 5.36 19.10 -2.53
C ARG A 42 4.46 19.98 -1.67
N LYS A 43 3.15 19.76 -1.71
CA LYS A 43 2.16 20.57 -0.98
C LYS A 43 1.93 20.10 0.45
N GLN A 44 2.42 18.92 0.82
CA GLN A 44 2.13 18.28 2.10
C GLN A 44 0.61 18.18 2.35
N GLN A 45 -0.13 17.85 1.29
CA GLN A 45 -1.59 17.72 1.30
C GLN A 45 -1.99 16.31 0.88
N MET A 46 -3.07 15.80 1.47
CA MET A 46 -3.62 14.50 1.11
C MET A 46 -4.30 14.59 -0.26
N GLU A 47 -3.99 13.63 -1.12
CA GLU A 47 -4.62 13.45 -2.43
C GLU A 47 -5.25 12.05 -2.46
N SER A 48 -6.47 11.96 -3.00
CA SER A 48 -7.22 10.70 -3.08
C SER A 48 -7.37 10.30 -4.54
N ILE A 49 -6.97 9.07 -4.88
CA ILE A 49 -7.05 8.53 -6.24
C ILE A 49 -7.92 7.27 -6.25
N LEU A 50 -8.93 7.24 -7.12
CA LEU A 50 -9.79 6.07 -7.33
C LEU A 50 -9.39 5.36 -8.64
N ILE A 51 -8.93 4.11 -8.53
CA ILE A 51 -8.64 3.25 -9.69
C ILE A 51 -9.81 2.28 -9.90
N TYR A 52 -10.52 2.42 -11.01
CA TYR A 52 -11.68 1.59 -11.37
C TYR A 52 -11.48 0.88 -12.71
N GLY A 53 -12.35 -0.10 -13.01
CA GLY A 53 -12.33 -0.90 -14.23
C GLY A 53 -12.57 -2.39 -13.98
N ASP A 54 -12.59 -3.19 -15.04
CA ASP A 54 -13.01 -4.59 -15.00
C ASP A 54 -12.10 -5.51 -14.19
N ARG A 55 -12.64 -6.66 -13.77
CA ARG A 55 -11.87 -7.71 -13.06
C ARG A 55 -10.73 -8.20 -13.96
N GLY A 56 -9.52 -8.32 -13.41
CA GLY A 56 -8.36 -8.82 -14.14
C GLY A 56 -7.64 -7.80 -15.04
N ILE A 57 -8.12 -6.55 -15.14
CA ILE A 57 -7.51 -5.52 -16.00
C ILE A 57 -6.17 -4.94 -15.46
N GLY A 58 -5.67 -5.46 -14.34
CA GLY A 58 -4.38 -5.06 -13.75
C GLY A 58 -4.43 -3.85 -12.82
N LYS A 59 -5.57 -3.56 -12.15
CA LYS A 59 -5.69 -2.45 -11.19
C LYS A 59 -4.73 -2.58 -10.01
N SER A 60 -4.70 -3.75 -9.36
CA SER A 60 -3.79 -4.03 -8.23
C SER A 60 -2.33 -4.00 -8.67
N SER A 61 -2.04 -4.49 -9.88
CA SER A 61 -0.71 -4.39 -10.47
C SER A 61 -0.29 -2.92 -10.66
N LEU A 62 -1.17 -2.08 -11.21
CA LEU A 62 -0.91 -0.64 -11.38
C LEU A 62 -0.66 0.03 -10.02
N ALA A 63 -1.49 -0.24 -9.01
CA ALA A 63 -1.32 0.28 -7.65
C ALA A 63 0.04 -0.13 -7.06
N GLY A 64 0.43 -1.40 -7.17
CA GLY A 64 1.75 -1.86 -6.71
C GLY A 64 2.91 -1.18 -7.45
N TYR A 65 2.77 -0.97 -8.76
CA TYR A 65 3.79 -0.30 -9.56
C TYR A 65 3.99 1.17 -9.15
N VAL A 66 2.90 1.94 -8.98
CA VAL A 66 3.00 3.34 -8.55
C VAL A 66 3.45 3.47 -7.09
N SER A 67 3.15 2.49 -6.23
CA SER A 67 3.70 2.42 -4.87
C SER A 67 5.22 2.27 -4.88
N ALA A 68 5.78 1.45 -5.77
CA ALA A 68 7.23 1.33 -5.93
C ALA A 68 7.88 2.63 -6.45
N ILE A 69 7.18 3.39 -7.29
CA ILE A 69 7.61 4.74 -7.68
C ILE A 69 7.56 5.69 -6.48
N ALA A 70 6.47 5.66 -5.72
CA ALA A 70 6.28 6.47 -4.52
C ALA A 70 7.47 6.30 -3.57
N GLU A 71 7.83 5.06 -3.24
CA GLU A 71 8.93 4.71 -2.34
C GLU A 71 10.32 5.09 -2.87
N ARG A 72 10.59 4.86 -4.16
CA ARG A 72 11.94 5.08 -4.74
C ARG A 72 12.23 6.54 -5.06
N LYS A 73 11.20 7.29 -5.47
CA LYS A 73 11.36 8.66 -5.97
C LYS A 73 10.95 9.71 -4.96
N TYR A 74 10.07 9.35 -4.04
CA TYR A 74 9.58 10.23 -2.99
C TYR A 74 9.86 9.53 -1.65
N ASP A 75 10.12 10.28 -0.59
CA ASP A 75 10.33 9.69 0.75
C ASP A 75 8.96 9.31 1.34
N ILE A 76 8.26 8.38 0.69
CA ILE A 76 6.88 7.95 1.01
C ILE A 76 6.90 6.46 1.30
N VAL A 77 6.35 6.06 2.44
CA VAL A 77 6.19 4.64 2.82
C VAL A 77 4.87 4.10 2.26
N PRO A 78 4.89 3.19 1.28
CA PRO A 78 3.66 2.61 0.74
C PRO A 78 3.07 1.58 1.71
N VAL A 79 1.75 1.65 1.93
CA VAL A 79 1.01 0.72 2.80
C VAL A 79 -0.14 0.13 1.99
N HIS A 80 -0.19 -1.20 1.88
CA HIS A 80 -1.25 -1.91 1.16
C HIS A 80 -2.16 -2.65 2.13
N ILE A 81 -3.47 -2.40 2.03
CA ILE A 81 -4.49 -2.96 2.92
C ILE A 81 -5.58 -3.58 2.06
N SER A 82 -5.83 -4.88 2.23
CA SER A 82 -6.93 -5.58 1.53
C SER A 82 -8.18 -5.62 2.40
N LEU A 83 -9.33 -5.31 1.80
CA LEU A 83 -10.63 -5.46 2.46
C LEU A 83 -11.11 -6.92 2.48
N SER A 84 -10.58 -7.79 1.62
CA SER A 84 -11.05 -9.19 1.49
C SER A 84 -10.74 -10.07 2.70
N GLU A 85 -9.86 -9.61 3.60
CA GLU A 85 -9.32 -10.39 4.71
C GLU A 85 -10.00 -10.08 6.05
N ASN A 86 -10.93 -9.11 6.10
CA ASN A 86 -11.48 -8.58 7.35
C ASN A 86 -13.00 -8.83 7.44
N GLY A 87 -13.44 -9.52 8.49
CA GLY A 87 -14.85 -9.87 8.71
C GLY A 87 -15.71 -8.76 9.33
N ASN A 88 -15.11 -7.66 9.83
CA ASN A 88 -15.80 -6.52 10.44
C ASN A 88 -14.94 -5.24 10.43
N LEU A 89 -15.53 -4.10 10.82
CA LEU A 89 -14.89 -2.79 10.83
C LEU A 89 -13.70 -2.72 11.82
N ASP A 90 -13.86 -3.29 13.01
CA ASP A 90 -12.81 -3.28 14.03
C ASP A 90 -11.55 -4.01 13.55
N GLY A 91 -11.73 -5.17 12.90
CA GLY A 91 -10.64 -5.93 12.29
C GLY A 91 -9.96 -5.17 11.16
N LEU A 92 -10.72 -4.40 10.36
CA LEU A 92 -10.14 -3.52 9.35
C LEU A 92 -9.27 -2.44 9.98
N ILE A 93 -9.74 -1.76 11.02
CA ILE A 93 -8.98 -0.72 11.73
C ILE A 93 -7.69 -1.30 12.31
N GLN A 94 -7.78 -2.45 12.99
CA GLN A 94 -6.61 -3.14 13.54
C GLN A 94 -5.60 -3.48 12.44
N ASN A 95 -6.07 -4.04 11.31
CA ASN A 95 -5.21 -4.40 10.19
C ASN A 95 -4.54 -3.18 9.56
N ILE A 96 -5.26 -2.06 9.41
CA ILE A 96 -4.69 -0.79 8.93
C ILE A 96 -3.51 -0.37 9.82
N LEU A 97 -3.72 -0.35 11.15
CA LEU A 97 -2.72 0.09 12.11
C LEU A 97 -1.50 -0.83 12.11
N ILE A 98 -1.72 -2.15 12.22
CA ILE A 98 -0.64 -3.15 12.19
C ILE A 98 0.20 -2.97 10.93
N ARG A 99 -0.45 -2.86 9.77
CA ARG A 99 0.29 -2.76 8.50
C ARG A 99 1.07 -1.46 8.37
N ILE A 100 0.53 -0.34 8.84
CA ILE A 100 1.25 0.94 8.91
C ILE A 100 2.53 0.78 9.76
N PHE A 101 2.41 0.19 10.96
CA PHE A 101 3.56 0.02 11.86
C PHE A 101 4.61 -0.93 11.31
N GLU A 102 4.20 -2.02 10.64
CA GLU A 102 5.13 -2.95 10.00
C GLU A 102 5.97 -2.29 8.91
N GLU A 103 5.34 -1.53 8.01
CA GLU A 103 6.07 -0.88 6.91
C GLU A 103 6.95 0.28 7.42
N ILE A 104 6.47 1.02 8.42
CA ILE A 104 7.28 2.05 9.08
C ILE A 104 8.49 1.45 9.78
N GLY A 105 8.34 0.31 10.48
CA GLY A 105 9.43 -0.38 11.17
C GLY A 105 10.51 -0.91 10.23
N ARG A 106 10.18 -1.14 8.95
CA ARG A 106 11.13 -1.52 7.90
C ARG A 106 11.78 -0.33 7.20
N SER A 107 11.27 0.88 7.44
CA SER A 107 11.73 2.12 6.82
C SER A 107 12.64 2.93 7.75
N ASN A 108 13.30 3.96 7.20
CA ASN A 108 14.04 4.94 8.01
C ASN A 108 13.13 5.92 8.79
N TRP A 109 11.79 5.76 8.71
CA TRP A 109 10.81 6.62 9.39
C TRP A 109 10.52 6.20 10.82
N PHE A 110 11.06 5.08 11.30
CA PHE A 110 10.76 4.56 12.63
C PHE A 110 10.93 5.60 13.74
N ASP A 111 12.06 6.33 13.76
CA ASP A 111 12.33 7.33 14.80
C ASP A 111 11.40 8.54 14.72
N LYS A 112 11.04 8.98 13.50
CA LYS A 112 10.08 10.08 13.28
C LYS A 112 8.70 9.69 13.80
N VAL A 113 8.25 8.48 13.48
CA VAL A 113 6.92 7.99 13.85
C VAL A 113 6.85 7.70 15.33
N LYS A 114 7.88 7.08 15.92
CA LYS A 114 7.99 6.90 17.38
C LYS A 114 7.95 8.23 18.12
N LYS A 115 8.52 9.30 17.56
CA LYS A 115 8.43 10.65 18.16
C LYS A 115 7.01 11.23 18.12
N VAL A 116 6.26 11.01 17.05
CA VAL A 116 4.87 11.50 16.90
C VAL A 116 3.89 10.66 17.72
N LEU A 117 4.01 9.34 17.62
CA LEU A 117 3.10 8.37 18.24
C LEU A 117 3.53 7.91 19.63
N GLY A 118 4.72 8.28 20.10
CA GLY A 118 5.20 7.88 21.44
C GLY A 118 4.32 8.39 22.59
N LYS A 119 3.43 9.37 22.33
CA LYS A 119 2.37 9.79 23.26
C LYS A 119 1.22 8.77 23.37
N TYR A 120 0.98 8.01 22.31
CA TYR A 120 -0.14 7.06 22.16
C TYR A 120 0.31 5.61 22.18
N VAL A 121 1.61 5.34 22.00
CA VAL A 121 2.19 4.01 21.85
C VAL A 121 3.17 3.76 23.01
N LYS A 122 2.77 2.91 23.96
CA LYS A 122 3.59 2.59 25.16
C LYS A 122 4.78 1.69 24.84
N ARG A 123 4.64 0.74 23.92
CA ARG A 123 5.72 -0.18 23.48
C ARG A 123 5.56 -0.52 22.02
N VAL A 124 6.68 -0.64 21.32
CA VAL A 124 6.77 -1.26 19.98
C VAL A 124 7.82 -2.35 20.09
N GLY A 125 7.37 -3.62 20.11
CA GLY A 125 8.23 -4.78 19.97
C GLY A 125 8.24 -5.21 18.50
N LEU A 126 9.41 -5.21 17.85
CA LEU A 126 9.57 -5.77 16.51
C LEU A 126 9.74 -7.28 16.64
N PHE A 127 9.09 -8.06 15.75
CA PHE A 127 8.88 -9.54 15.80
C PHE A 127 7.69 -10.04 16.66
N GLY A 128 6.50 -9.47 16.47
CA GLY A 128 5.28 -9.83 17.22
C GLY A 128 4.62 -8.60 17.83
N VAL A 129 4.20 -7.68 16.97
CA VAL A 129 3.82 -6.31 17.34
C VAL A 129 2.60 -6.30 18.27
N GLN A 130 2.81 -6.06 19.57
CA GLN A 130 1.78 -5.54 20.48
C GLN A 130 1.79 -4.02 20.40
N VAL A 131 0.69 -3.44 19.92
CA VAL A 131 0.47 -2.00 19.94
C VAL A 131 -0.58 -1.72 21.01
N ASP A 132 -0.13 -1.26 22.19
CA ASP A 132 -1.04 -0.71 23.20
C ASP A 132 -1.38 0.73 22.82
N LEU A 133 -2.56 0.93 22.22
CA LEU A 133 -3.11 2.24 21.92
C LEU A 133 -4.01 2.67 23.08
N ASN A 134 -3.67 3.81 23.69
CA ASN A 134 -4.65 4.53 24.51
C ASN A 134 -5.57 5.29 23.55
N LEU A 135 -6.74 4.73 23.28
CA LEU A 135 -7.88 5.52 22.84
C LEU A 135 -8.37 6.27 24.08
N SER A 136 -8.00 7.54 24.19
CA SER A 136 -8.72 8.43 25.11
C SER A 136 -10.14 8.57 24.57
N ASP A 137 -11.13 8.22 25.39
CA ASP A 137 -12.51 8.61 25.15
C ASP A 137 -12.62 10.13 25.39
N ASP A 138 -12.30 10.94 24.38
CA ASP A 138 -12.69 12.35 24.31
C ASP A 138 -13.89 12.51 23.36
#